data_AF-A0AAE9I388-F1
#
_entry.id   AF-A0AAE9I388-F1
#
_cell.length_a   1.000
_cell.length_b   1.000
_cell.length_c   1.000
_cell.angle_alpha   90.00
_cell.angle_beta   90.00
_cell.angle_gamma   90.00
#
_symmetry.space_group_name_H-M   'P 1'
#
loop_
_entity.id
_entity.type
_entity.pdbx_description
1 polymer ?
#
loop_
_entity_poly.entity_id
_entity_poly.type
_entity_poly.pdbx_seq_one_letter_code
_entity_poly.pdbx_strand_id
1 'polypeptide(L)'
;MGDLWVQGRSEGEMPGCGHAVTVMTLGYDPTRKHFVGTFIGSMMTHMWIYEGDLEADGRTLTLRADGPTFTPEGKLVPGKTSKFRDVIAFQDDDNRTLTSFMQGDDGEWMQIMQARYRREK
;
A
#
# COMPACT_ATOMS: atom_id res chain seq x y z
N MET A 1 12.93 -1.19 -15.36
CA MET A 1 11.75 -0.70 -14.62
C MET A 1 11.21 0.49 -15.39
N GLY A 2 9.92 0.53 -15.71
CA GLY A 2 9.32 1.58 -16.53
C GLY A 2 8.16 1.10 -17.39
N ASP A 3 8.37 0.06 -18.20
CA ASP A 3 7.37 -0.34 -19.20
C ASP A 3 6.34 -1.34 -18.68
N LEU A 4 6.77 -2.30 -17.85
CA LEU A 4 5.91 -3.36 -17.30
C LEU A 4 5.82 -3.34 -15.77
N TRP A 5 6.86 -2.83 -15.13
CA TRP A 5 7.00 -2.79 -13.69
C TRP A 5 7.40 -1.40 -13.24
N VAL A 6 6.74 -0.91 -12.20
CA VAL A 6 7.02 0.36 -11.52
C VAL A 6 7.62 0.08 -10.15
N GLN A 7 8.65 0.86 -9.79
CA GLN A 7 9.19 0.89 -8.42
C GLN A 7 8.86 2.25 -7.80
N GLY A 8 8.23 2.25 -6.65
CA GLY A 8 8.18 3.41 -5.77
C GLY A 8 9.18 3.22 -4.64
N ARG A 9 10.14 4.13 -4.49
CA ARG A 9 10.95 4.24 -3.28
C ARG A 9 10.55 5.52 -2.55
N SER A 10 10.37 5.44 -1.24
CA SER A 10 10.17 6.60 -0.37
C SER A 10 11.09 6.49 0.83
N GLU A 11 11.49 7.63 1.38
CA GLU A 11 12.37 7.73 2.52
C GLU A 11 11.96 8.93 3.37
N GLY A 12 11.96 8.78 4.70
CA GLY A 12 11.57 9.85 5.60
C GLY A 12 11.39 9.41 7.05
N GLU A 13 11.12 10.37 7.93
CA GLU A 13 10.84 10.10 9.34
C GLU A 13 9.42 9.54 9.51
N MET A 14 9.32 8.39 10.20
CA MET A 14 8.05 7.81 10.61
C MET A 14 7.79 8.02 12.11
N PRO A 15 6.57 8.41 12.52
CA PRO A 15 6.23 8.57 13.92
C PRO A 15 6.52 7.29 14.72
N GLY A 16 7.40 7.39 15.72
CA GLY A 16 7.75 6.28 16.61
C GLY A 16 8.75 5.25 16.06
N CYS A 17 9.10 5.31 14.78
CA CYS A 17 10.07 4.38 14.15
C CYS A 17 11.38 5.06 13.72
N GLY A 18 11.41 6.40 13.73
CA GLY A 18 12.54 7.17 13.21
C GLY A 18 12.63 7.11 11.69
N HIS A 19 13.83 7.27 11.15
CA HIS A 19 14.07 7.20 9.72
C HIS A 19 13.69 5.84 9.12
N ALA A 20 12.82 5.87 8.12
CA ALA A 20 12.32 4.69 7.43
C ALA A 20 12.45 4.82 5.91
N VAL A 21 12.73 3.68 5.29
CA VAL A 21 12.75 3.52 3.83
C VAL A 21 11.68 2.52 3.45
N THR A 22 10.89 2.85 2.43
CA THR A 22 9.89 1.95 1.88
C THR A 22 10.11 1.73 0.39
N VAL A 23 9.82 0.53 -0.07
CA VAL A 23 9.88 0.14 -1.49
C VAL A 23 8.60 -0.59 -1.86
N MET A 24 7.94 -0.10 -2.90
CA MET A 24 6.80 -0.73 -3.54
C MET A 24 7.19 -1.16 -4.95
N THR A 25 6.81 -2.37 -5.35
CA THR A 25 6.87 -2.81 -6.75
C THR A 25 5.47 -3.16 -7.23
N LEU A 26 5.11 -2.71 -8.43
CA LEU A 26 3.80 -2.99 -9.04
C LEU A 26 3.97 -3.32 -10.52
N GLY A 27 3.21 -4.29 -11.00
CA GLY A 27 3.11 -4.69 -12.40
C GLY A 27 1.76 -5.31 -12.69
N TYR A 28 1.47 -5.60 -13.95
CA TYR A 28 0.23 -6.26 -14.36
C TYR A 28 0.50 -7.71 -14.78
N ASP A 29 -0.24 -8.66 -14.21
CA ASP A 29 -0.23 -10.06 -14.62
C ASP A 29 -1.37 -10.29 -15.64
N PRO A 30 -1.06 -10.50 -16.93
CA PRO A 30 -2.09 -10.67 -17.96
C PRO A 30 -2.84 -12.01 -17.87
N THR A 31 -2.27 -13.02 -17.21
CA THR A 31 -2.92 -14.32 -17.02
C THR A 31 -3.99 -14.20 -15.94
N ARG A 32 -3.64 -13.57 -14.82
CA ARG A 32 -4.56 -13.32 -13.70
C ARG A 32 -5.50 -12.15 -13.95
N LYS A 33 -5.14 -11.26 -14.88
CA LYS A 33 -5.81 -9.98 -15.17
C LYS A 33 -5.86 -9.01 -13.99
N HIS A 34 -4.87 -9.10 -13.10
CA HIS A 34 -4.76 -8.27 -11.92
C HIS A 34 -3.40 -7.56 -11.89
N PHE A 35 -3.37 -6.40 -11.22
CA PHE A 35 -2.12 -5.83 -10.77
C PHE A 35 -1.56 -6.68 -9.63
N VAL A 36 -0.26 -6.90 -9.65
CA VAL A 36 0.47 -7.66 -8.62
C VAL A 36 1.66 -6.85 -8.15
N GLY A 37 2.07 -7.09 -6.91
CA GLY A 37 3.18 -6.33 -6.38
C GLY A 37 3.57 -6.68 -4.96
N THR A 38 4.57 -5.96 -4.48
CA THR A 38 5.04 -6.09 -3.09
C THR A 38 5.26 -4.73 -2.46
N PHE A 39 5.20 -4.69 -1.14
CA PHE A 39 5.68 -3.56 -0.35
C PHE A 39 6.48 -4.04 0.85
N ILE A 40 7.63 -3.39 1.04
CA ILE A 40 8.52 -3.61 2.17
C ILE A 40 8.90 -2.26 2.76
N GLY A 41 9.18 -2.25 4.06
CA GLY A 41 9.65 -1.08 4.76
C GLY A 41 10.67 -1.48 5.82
N SER A 42 11.70 -0.66 6.03
CA SER A 42 12.79 -0.95 6.96
C SER A 42 12.35 -1.07 8.42
N MET A 43 11.17 -0.55 8.76
CA MET A 43 10.57 -0.55 10.09
C MET A 43 9.78 -1.83 10.42
N MET A 44 9.66 -2.79 9.48
CA MET A 44 8.88 -4.01 9.67
C MET A 44 9.54 -5.22 9.01
N THR A 45 9.24 -6.42 9.53
CA THR A 45 9.71 -7.68 8.95
C THR A 45 8.70 -8.29 7.96
N HIS A 46 7.46 -7.81 7.95
CA HIS A 46 6.41 -8.31 7.07
C HIS A 46 6.60 -7.79 5.65
N MET A 47 6.60 -8.69 4.67
CA MET A 47 6.54 -8.34 3.25
C MET A 47 5.10 -8.44 2.79
N TRP A 48 4.55 -7.32 2.32
CA TRP A 48 3.21 -7.26 1.78
C TRP A 48 3.22 -7.81 0.36
N ILE A 49 2.25 -8.67 0.06
CA ILE A 49 2.00 -9.20 -1.28
C ILE A 49 0.64 -8.68 -1.72
N TYR A 50 0.62 -7.92 -2.81
CA TYR A 50 -0.59 -7.29 -3.31
C TYR A 50 -1.18 -8.04 -4.50
N GLU A 51 -2.50 -8.03 -4.52
CA GLU A 51 -3.31 -8.24 -5.72
C GLU A 51 -4.28 -7.07 -5.86
N GLY A 52 -4.40 -6.55 -7.08
CA GLY A 52 -5.02 -5.26 -7.32
C GLY A 52 -5.83 -5.18 -8.59
N ASP A 53 -6.75 -4.22 -8.62
CA ASP A 53 -7.59 -3.89 -9.77
C ASP A 53 -7.54 -2.39 -10.03
N LEU A 54 -7.47 -2.03 -11.32
CA LEU A 54 -7.73 -0.68 -11.76
C LEU A 54 -9.25 -0.49 -11.80
N GLU A 55 -9.74 0.50 -11.09
CA GLU A 55 -11.15 0.84 -11.05
C GLU A 55 -11.63 1.38 -12.40
N ALA A 56 -12.95 1.43 -12.59
CA ALA A 56 -13.56 1.85 -13.85
C ALA A 56 -13.21 3.30 -14.29
N ASP A 57 -12.73 4.14 -13.37
CA ASP A 57 -12.25 5.50 -13.66
C ASP A 57 -10.89 5.53 -14.38
N GLY A 58 -10.19 4.39 -14.44
CA GLY A 58 -8.87 4.26 -15.06
C GLY A 58 -7.74 5.00 -14.32
N ARG A 59 -7.98 5.50 -13.11
CA ARG A 59 -7.05 6.34 -12.33
C ARG A 59 -6.94 5.94 -10.86
N THR A 60 -7.79 5.06 -10.40
CA THR A 60 -7.77 4.51 -9.05
C THR A 60 -7.35 3.05 -9.11
N LEU A 61 -6.23 2.72 -8.47
CA LEU A 61 -5.73 1.36 -8.32
C LEU A 61 -5.94 0.91 -6.88
N THR A 62 -6.82 -0.07 -6.69
CA THR A 62 -7.08 -0.68 -5.38
C THR A 62 -6.27 -1.96 -5.26
N LEU A 63 -5.36 -2.01 -4.29
CA LEU A 63 -4.55 -3.16 -3.93
C LEU A 63 -5.09 -3.79 -2.65
N ARG A 64 -5.09 -5.11 -2.56
CA ARG A 64 -5.50 -5.88 -1.38
C ARG A 64 -4.35 -6.78 -0.94
N ALA A 65 -4.20 -6.93 0.36
CA ALA A 65 -3.23 -7.82 0.98
C ALA A 65 -3.74 -8.32 2.33
N ASP A 66 -3.16 -9.41 2.82
CA ASP A 66 -3.31 -9.84 4.21
C ASP A 66 -2.03 -9.47 4.99
N GLY A 67 -2.19 -9.04 6.23
CA GLY A 67 -1.05 -8.59 7.05
C GLY A 67 -1.33 -8.61 8.54
N PRO A 68 -0.31 -8.34 9.37
CA PRO A 68 -0.44 -8.42 10.80
C PRO A 68 -1.39 -7.33 11.33
N THR A 69 -2.33 -7.73 12.18
CA THR A 69 -3.25 -6.79 12.83
C THR A 69 -2.52 -5.95 13.86
N PHE A 70 -2.89 -4.68 13.96
CA PHE A 70 -2.43 -3.79 15.03
C PHE A 70 -3.60 -3.07 15.70
N THR A 71 -3.40 -2.65 16.95
CA THR A 71 -4.36 -1.84 17.70
C THR A 71 -4.38 -0.39 17.18
N PRO A 72 -5.39 0.43 17.53
CA PRO A 72 -5.42 1.85 17.17
C PRO A 72 -4.16 2.62 17.60
N GLU A 73 -3.47 2.16 18.66
CA GLU A 73 -2.20 2.71 19.15
C GLU A 73 -0.96 2.19 18.39
N GLY A 74 -1.16 1.44 17.30
CA GLY A 74 -0.10 0.91 16.45
C GLY A 74 0.61 -0.33 17.00
N LYS A 75 0.08 -1.00 18.03
CA LYS A 75 0.70 -2.20 18.61
C LYS A 75 0.24 -3.46 17.88
N LEU A 76 1.18 -4.31 17.48
CA LEU A 76 0.87 -5.60 16.85
C LEU A 76 0.05 -6.49 17.79
N VAL A 77 -0.95 -7.18 17.25
CA VAL A 77 -1.71 -8.24 17.93
C VAL A 77 -1.08 -9.59 17.56
N PRO A 78 -0.39 -10.27 18.49
CA PRO A 78 0.35 -11.50 18.16
C PRO A 78 -0.55 -12.58 17.56
N GLY A 79 -0.11 -13.17 16.45
CA GLY A 79 -0.81 -14.27 15.78
C GLY A 79 -2.10 -13.88 15.06
N LYS A 80 -2.45 -12.59 15.00
CA LYS A 80 -3.64 -12.11 14.31
C LYS A 80 -3.30 -11.46 12.97
N THR A 81 -4.07 -11.81 11.95
CA THR A 81 -3.97 -11.27 10.59
C THR A 81 -5.29 -10.61 10.22
N SER A 82 -5.21 -9.45 9.57
CA SER A 82 -6.35 -8.70 9.04
C SER A 82 -6.21 -8.51 7.54
N LYS A 83 -7.33 -8.16 6.89
CA LYS A 83 -7.33 -7.70 5.50
C LYS A 83 -6.96 -6.22 5.44
N PHE A 84 -6.17 -5.89 4.44
CA PHE A 84 -5.73 -4.54 4.16
C PHE A 84 -6.08 -4.16 2.73
N ARG A 85 -6.35 -2.87 2.54
CA ARG A 85 -6.59 -2.28 1.24
C ARG A 85 -5.79 -1.00 1.10
N ASP A 86 -4.99 -0.92 0.06
CA ASP A 86 -4.26 0.28 -0.31
C ASP A 86 -4.83 0.84 -1.60
N VAL A 87 -5.23 2.11 -1.58
CA VAL A 87 -5.83 2.79 -2.74
C VAL A 87 -4.86 3.84 -3.25
N ILE A 88 -4.34 3.64 -4.45
CA ILE A 88 -3.54 4.60 -5.17
C ILE A 88 -4.45 5.37 -6.13
N ALA A 89 -4.64 6.66 -5.90
CA ALA A 89 -5.47 7.51 -6.77
C ALA A 89 -4.61 8.58 -7.44
N PHE A 90 -4.59 8.58 -8.77
CA PHE A 90 -3.93 9.60 -9.58
C PHE A 90 -4.86 10.80 -9.76
N GLN A 91 -4.43 11.94 -9.24
CA GLN A 91 -5.19 13.19 -9.32
C GLN A 91 -4.87 13.89 -10.65
N ASP A 92 -3.59 13.88 -11.03
CA ASP A 92 -3.05 14.36 -12.30
C ASP A 92 -1.71 13.65 -12.59
N ASP A 93 -1.00 14.08 -13.64
CA ASP A 93 0.27 13.47 -14.08
C ASP A 93 1.40 13.59 -13.05
N ASP A 94 1.32 14.58 -12.15
CA ASP A 94 2.35 14.93 -11.18
C ASP A 94 1.94 14.57 -9.74
N ASN A 95 0.65 14.29 -9.46
CA ASN A 95 0.14 14.09 -8.11
C ASN A 95 -0.66 12.79 -7.95
N ARG A 96 -0.36 12.05 -6.88
CA ARG A 96 -1.14 10.88 -6.45
C ARG A 96 -1.26 10.78 -4.94
N THR A 97 -2.31 10.10 -4.46
CA THR A 97 -2.45 9.67 -3.06
C THR A 97 -2.28 8.17 -2.92
N LEU A 98 -1.76 7.74 -1.78
CA LEU A 98 -1.88 6.37 -1.27
C LEU A 98 -2.70 6.44 0.02
N THR A 99 -3.83 5.76 0.08
CA THR A 99 -4.66 5.68 1.29
C THR A 99 -4.79 4.23 1.71
N SER A 100 -4.39 3.93 2.93
CA SER A 100 -4.38 2.57 3.48
C SER A 100 -5.54 2.37 4.43
N PHE A 101 -6.16 1.20 4.34
CA PHE A 101 -7.27 0.76 5.19
C PHE A 101 -6.98 -0.61 5.79
N MET A 102 -7.46 -0.83 7.01
CA MET A 102 -7.47 -2.13 7.69
C MET A 102 -8.91 -2.53 7.97
N GLN A 103 -9.25 -3.79 7.73
CA GLN A 103 -10.57 -4.33 8.07
C GLN A 103 -10.62 -4.72 9.55
N GLY A 104 -11.60 -4.18 10.28
CA GLY A 104 -11.90 -4.52 11.67
C GLY A 104 -12.60 -5.88 11.81
N ASP A 105 -12.76 -6.33 13.06
CA ASP A 105 -13.46 -7.59 13.37
C ASP A 105 -14.97 -7.51 13.06
N ASP A 106 -15.51 -6.30 13.02
CA ASP A 106 -16.86 -5.97 12.57
C ASP A 106 -17.03 -6.01 11.05
N GLY A 107 -15.93 -6.18 10.30
CA GLY A 107 -15.90 -6.18 8.84
C GLY A 107 -15.81 -4.78 8.23
N GLU A 108 -15.81 -3.73 9.04
CA GLU A 108 -15.72 -2.34 8.58
C GLU A 108 -14.28 -1.96 8.20
N TRP A 109 -14.14 -1.06 7.24
CA TRP A 109 -12.85 -0.57 6.77
C TRP A 109 -12.46 0.72 7.49
N MET A 110 -11.37 0.68 8.25
CA MET A 110 -10.82 1.85 8.94
C MET A 110 -9.62 2.39 8.18
N GLN A 111 -9.61 3.69 7.87
CA GLN A 111 -8.42 4.34 7.30
C GLN A 111 -7.31 4.44 8.36
N ILE A 112 -6.13 3.94 8.02
CA ILE A 112 -4.97 3.87 8.93
C ILE A 112 -3.85 4.83 8.52
N MET A 113 -3.77 5.21 7.24
CA MET A 113 -2.72 6.09 6.73
C MET A 113 -3.17 6.77 5.43
N GLN A 114 -2.70 8.00 5.21
CA GLN A 114 -2.71 8.62 3.90
C GLN A 114 -1.37 9.31 3.62
N ALA A 115 -0.80 9.05 2.45
CA ALA A 115 0.37 9.73 1.92
C ALA A 115 0.02 10.44 0.61
N ARG A 116 0.65 11.59 0.38
CA ARG A 116 0.54 12.37 -0.86
C ARG A 116 1.91 12.39 -1.52
N TYR A 117 1.96 12.00 -2.78
CA TYR A 117 3.17 11.97 -3.58
C TYR A 117 3.08 13.00 -4.68
N ARG A 118 4.19 13.70 -4.90
CA ARG A 118 4.40 14.57 -6.04
C ARG A 118 5.57 14.05 -6.86
N ARG A 119 5.46 14.04 -8.18
CA ARG A 119 6.53 13.71 -9.10
C ARG A 119 7.68 14.71 -8.95
N GLU A 120 8.89 14.21 -8.78
CA GLU A 120 10.11 15.01 -8.96
C GLU A 120 10.46 15.04 -10.45
N LYS A 121 10.84 16.22 -10.95
CA LYS A 121 11.16 16.47 -12.36
C LYS A 121 12.66 16.52 -12.57
#